data_AF-A0A1B6KNM6-F1
#
_entry.id   AF-A0A1B6KNM6-F1
#
_cell.length_a   1.000
_cell.length_b   1.000
_cell.length_c   1.000
_cell.angle_alpha   90.00
_cell.angle_beta   90.00
_cell.angle_gamma   90.00
#
_symmetry.space_group_name_H-M   'P 1'
#
loop_
_entity.id
_entity.type
_entity.pdbx_description
1 polymer ?
#
loop_
_entity_poly.entity_id
_entity_poly.type
_entity_poly.pdbx_seq_one_letter_code
_entity_poly.pdbx_strand_id
1 'polypeptide(L)'
;MRKFLTENIKLFSQLLFKETWIEVYCTRVEEKYNIFLKLFAYYFEQAFPKTLITKTNTKKNNWLTDELKTKRVEIIELTKEFRKTKSINIKNLLKQENDKYKKELNQAKTEYFQGRIDNSSNVQKTVWRIINSEVGEKGKPHLEDIVLNVGTHNILDPKLISNLFNDYFVNVVADMNVNDTGHIVNVIPDIVHNDNLVIQPKFSLRPIEDREVEKVIDLLKNKN
;
A
#
# COMPACT_ATOMS: atom_id res chain seq x y z
N MET A 1 3.97 -2.28 -21.93
CA MET A 1 2.99 -2.32 -23.05
C MET A 1 3.37 -1.28 -24.09
N ARG A 2 3.13 -1.53 -25.37
CA ARG A 2 3.35 -0.54 -26.45
C ARG A 2 2.05 0.19 -26.76
N LYS A 3 2.14 1.49 -27.06
CA LYS A 3 0.99 2.31 -27.46
C LYS A 3 1.10 2.63 -28.94
N PHE A 4 0.08 2.26 -29.71
CA PHE A 4 -0.02 2.54 -31.14
C PHE A 4 -0.85 3.81 -31.35
N LEU A 5 -0.29 4.96 -30.97
CA LEU A 5 -0.92 6.26 -31.21
C LEU A 5 -0.75 6.68 -32.66
N THR A 6 -1.69 7.46 -33.19
CA THR A 6 -1.66 7.98 -34.57
C THR A 6 -0.36 8.74 -34.87
N GLU A 7 0.18 9.45 -33.89
CA GLU A 7 1.47 10.15 -33.97
C GLU A 7 2.64 9.19 -34.15
N ASN A 8 2.68 8.09 -33.38
CA ASN A 8 3.71 7.07 -33.47
C ASN A 8 3.66 6.33 -34.82
N ILE A 9 2.45 6.08 -35.34
CA ILE A 9 2.26 5.48 -36.67
C ILE A 9 2.77 6.43 -37.75
N LYS A 10 2.44 7.73 -37.68
CA LYS A 10 2.97 8.73 -38.62
C LYS A 10 4.50 8.82 -38.56
N LEU A 11 5.07 8.83 -37.36
CA LEU A 11 6.52 8.82 -37.16
C LEU A 11 7.16 7.58 -37.77
N PHE A 12 6.58 6.40 -37.55
CA PHE A 12 7.06 5.15 -38.13
C PHE A 12 7.04 5.19 -39.67
N SER A 13 5.93 5.64 -40.27
CA SER A 13 5.83 5.80 -41.72
C SER A 13 6.85 6.80 -42.27
N GLN A 14 7.12 7.90 -41.56
CA GLN A 14 8.14 8.88 -41.95
C GLN A 14 9.55 8.30 -41.89
N LEU A 15 9.86 7.49 -40.86
CA LEU A 15 11.16 6.85 -40.71
C LEU A 15 11.40 5.83 -41.82
N LEU A 16 10.42 4.98 -42.11
CA LEU A 16 10.50 4.02 -43.21
C LEU A 16 10.58 4.69 -44.59
N PHE A 17 9.91 5.83 -44.78
CA PHE A 17 9.98 6.59 -46.02
C PHE A 17 11.35 7.25 -46.24
N LYS A 18 12.03 7.66 -45.17
CA LYS A 18 13.38 8.23 -45.23
C LYS A 18 14.47 7.19 -45.37
N GLU A 19 14.17 5.92 -45.06
CA GLU A 19 15.14 4.83 -45.18
C GLU A 19 15.45 4.56 -46.66
N THR A 20 16.75 4.47 -46.96
CA THR A 20 17.25 4.28 -48.33
C THR A 20 17.34 2.80 -48.72
N TRP A 21 17.37 1.90 -47.72
CA TRP A 21 17.47 0.44 -47.89
C TRP A 21 18.73 -0.02 -48.62
N ILE A 22 19.73 0.84 -48.79
CA ILE A 22 20.99 0.55 -49.50
C ILE A 22 21.69 -0.66 -48.87
N GLU A 23 21.69 -0.76 -47.53
CA GLU A 23 22.27 -1.89 -46.79
C GLU A 23 21.61 -3.23 -47.16
N VAL A 24 20.30 -3.22 -47.44
CA VAL A 24 19.55 -4.41 -47.89
C VAL A 24 19.88 -4.73 -49.34
N TYR A 25 19.97 -3.72 -50.21
CA TYR A 25 20.22 -3.94 -51.64
C TYR A 25 21.65 -4.40 -51.94
N CYS A 26 22.64 -3.86 -51.21
CA CYS A 26 24.07 -4.14 -51.40
C CYS A 26 24.55 -5.44 -50.71
N THR A 27 23.70 -6.11 -49.96
CA THR A 27 24.03 -7.34 -49.23
C THR A 27 23.78 -8.61 -50.05
N ARG A 28 24.41 -9.73 -49.68
CA ARG A 28 24.18 -11.07 -50.24
C ARG A 28 22.72 -11.50 -50.08
N VAL A 29 22.18 -12.24 -51.05
CA VAL A 29 20.75 -12.60 -51.13
C VAL A 29 20.23 -13.24 -49.84
N GLU A 30 21.05 -14.08 -49.25
CA GLU A 30 20.81 -14.89 -48.05
C GLU A 30 20.69 -14.04 -46.78
N GLU A 31 21.30 -12.86 -46.78
CA GLU A 31 21.35 -11.95 -45.64
C GLU A 31 20.36 -10.78 -45.76
N LYS A 32 19.83 -10.51 -46.97
CA LYS A 32 18.91 -9.38 -47.23
C LYS A 32 17.70 -9.37 -46.31
N TYR A 33 17.09 -10.53 -46.09
CA TYR A 33 15.93 -10.65 -45.22
C TYR A 33 16.25 -10.28 -43.77
N ASN A 34 17.40 -10.75 -43.26
CA ASN A 34 17.81 -10.47 -41.89
C ASN A 34 18.13 -8.99 -41.68
N ILE A 35 18.80 -8.35 -42.65
CA ILE A 35 19.10 -6.91 -42.59
C ILE A 35 17.82 -6.09 -42.68
N PHE A 36 16.91 -6.43 -43.61
CA PHE A 36 15.60 -5.78 -43.69
C PHE A 36 14.86 -5.86 -42.35
N LEU A 37 14.76 -7.07 -41.79
CA LEU A 37 14.03 -7.28 -40.53
C LEU A 37 14.69 -6.53 -39.37
N LYS A 38 16.02 -6.47 -39.33
CA LYS A 38 16.78 -5.71 -38.32
C LYS A 38 16.50 -4.21 -38.42
N LEU A 39 16.55 -3.63 -39.61
CA LEU A 39 16.26 -2.20 -39.83
C LEU A 39 14.80 -1.88 -39.52
N PHE A 40 13.89 -2.72 -39.99
CA PHE A 40 12.47 -2.59 -39.70
C PHE A 40 12.19 -2.64 -38.19
N ALA A 41 12.77 -3.62 -37.49
CA ALA A 41 12.63 -3.76 -36.04
C ALA A 41 13.23 -2.58 -35.28
N TYR A 42 14.36 -2.04 -35.74
CA TYR A 42 14.97 -0.85 -35.16
C TYR A 42 14.03 0.35 -35.22
N TYR A 43 13.47 0.67 -36.38
CA TYR A 43 12.50 1.76 -36.52
C TYR A 43 11.21 1.49 -35.75
N PHE A 44 10.81 0.22 -35.64
CA PHE A 44 9.64 -0.18 -34.88
C PHE A 44 9.84 0.07 -33.37
N GLU A 45 10.99 -0.28 -32.80
CA GLU A 45 11.28 -0.02 -31.38
C GLU A 45 11.42 1.49 -31.09
N GLN A 46 11.93 2.27 -32.06
CA GLN A 46 11.98 3.73 -31.94
C GLN A 46 10.61 4.38 -31.95
N ALA A 47 9.72 3.98 -32.87
CA ALA A 47 8.38 4.55 -32.97
C ALA A 47 7.43 4.01 -31.89
N PHE A 48 7.64 2.78 -31.42
CA PHE A 48 6.79 2.09 -30.44
C PHE A 48 7.61 1.60 -29.22
N PRO A 49 8.20 2.52 -28.44
CA PRO A 49 9.00 2.15 -27.29
C PRO A 49 8.18 1.38 -26.25
N LYS A 50 8.81 0.41 -25.59
CA LYS A 50 8.19 -0.31 -24.47
C LYS A 50 8.00 0.65 -23.30
N THR A 51 6.75 0.96 -22.99
CA THR A 51 6.43 1.75 -21.80
C THR A 51 6.16 0.87 -20.59
N LEU A 52 6.69 1.28 -19.44
CA LEU A 52 6.30 0.77 -18.15
C LEU A 52 4.87 1.27 -17.87
N ILE A 53 3.92 0.34 -17.77
CA ILE A 53 2.59 0.67 -17.27
C ILE A 53 2.62 0.47 -15.76
N THR A 54 2.55 1.55 -15.01
CA THR A 54 2.12 1.49 -13.63
C THR A 54 0.61 1.31 -13.65
N LYS A 55 0.11 0.18 -13.11
CA LYS A 55 -1.31 0.07 -12.79
C LYS A 55 -1.59 1.10 -11.71
N THR A 56 -2.07 2.28 -12.09
CA THR A 56 -2.64 3.19 -11.11
C THR A 56 -3.88 2.50 -10.59
N ASN A 57 -3.78 1.91 -9.41
CA ASN A 57 -4.95 1.56 -8.61
C ASN A 57 -5.59 2.88 -8.21
N THR A 58 -6.27 3.55 -9.15
CA THR A 58 -7.20 4.62 -8.87
C THR A 58 -8.38 3.95 -8.18
N LYS A 59 -8.21 3.70 -6.88
CA LYS A 59 -9.34 3.42 -6.01
C LYS A 59 -10.33 4.54 -6.26
N LYS A 60 -11.46 4.21 -6.89
CA LYS A 60 -12.54 5.17 -7.10
C LYS A 60 -12.98 5.57 -5.70
N ASN A 61 -12.63 6.80 -5.31
CA ASN A 61 -13.11 7.38 -4.07
C ASN A 61 -14.59 7.68 -4.27
N ASN A 62 -15.43 6.68 -4.01
CA ASN A 62 -16.87 6.75 -4.26
C ASN A 62 -17.59 7.82 -3.42
N TRP A 63 -16.89 8.40 -2.43
CA TRP A 63 -17.38 9.51 -1.61
C TRP A 63 -17.11 10.90 -2.22
N LEU A 64 -16.30 11.00 -3.28
CA LEU A 64 -15.94 12.28 -3.89
C LEU A 64 -16.96 12.70 -4.96
N THR A 65 -17.74 13.74 -4.67
CA THR A 65 -18.71 14.33 -5.60
C THR A 65 -18.03 15.05 -6.77
N ASP A 66 -18.75 15.21 -7.89
CA ASP A 66 -18.22 15.92 -9.06
C ASP A 66 -17.99 17.41 -8.78
N GLU A 67 -18.83 18.02 -7.94
CA GLU A 67 -18.67 19.40 -7.47
C GLU A 67 -17.33 19.61 -6.76
N LEU A 68 -16.94 18.68 -5.87
CA LEU A 68 -15.64 18.73 -5.18
C LEU A 68 -14.46 18.53 -6.15
N LYS A 69 -14.66 17.84 -7.27
CA LYS A 69 -13.63 17.73 -8.32
C LYS A 69 -13.48 19.05 -9.06
N THR A 70 -14.59 19.68 -9.45
CA THR A 70 -14.60 20.99 -10.12
C THR A 70 -13.94 22.05 -9.24
N LYS A 71 -14.33 22.13 -7.98
CA LYS A 71 -13.74 23.07 -7.01
C LYS A 71 -12.24 22.87 -6.81
N ARG A 72 -11.77 21.62 -6.87
CA ARG A 72 -10.34 21.31 -6.84
C ARG A 72 -9.61 21.86 -8.07
N VAL A 73 -10.21 21.78 -9.24
CA VAL A 73 -9.65 22.36 -10.48
C VAL A 73 -9.55 23.88 -10.36
N GLU A 74 -10.60 24.54 -9.88
CA GLU A 74 -10.61 25.99 -9.63
C GLU A 74 -9.49 26.43 -8.67
N ILE A 75 -9.30 25.71 -7.55
CA ILE A 75 -8.21 25.98 -6.60
C ILE A 75 -6.83 25.81 -7.27
N ILE A 76 -6.68 24.82 -8.15
CA ILE A 76 -5.43 24.61 -8.90
C ILE A 76 -5.18 25.77 -9.86
N GLU A 77 -6.22 26.26 -10.54
CA GLU A 77 -6.13 27.40 -11.43
C GLU A 77 -5.76 28.69 -10.69
N LEU A 78 -6.43 28.98 -9.57
CA LEU A 78 -6.09 30.09 -8.67
C LEU A 78 -4.65 29.99 -8.15
N THR A 79 -4.18 28.76 -7.85
CA THR A 79 -2.78 28.55 -7.44
C THR A 79 -1.81 28.87 -8.58
N LYS A 80 -2.14 28.51 -9.82
CA LYS A 80 -1.32 28.86 -11.00
C LYS A 80 -1.29 30.36 -11.22
N GLU A 81 -2.41 31.05 -11.03
CA GLU A 81 -2.50 32.50 -11.14
C GLU A 81 -1.66 33.20 -10.05
N PHE A 82 -1.77 32.74 -8.80
CA PHE A 82 -0.95 33.24 -7.69
C PHE A 82 0.55 33.10 -7.96
N ARG A 83 0.99 31.99 -8.55
CA ARG A 83 2.41 31.79 -8.90
C ARG A 83 2.92 32.82 -9.91
N LYS A 84 2.05 33.31 -10.80
CA LYS A 84 2.38 34.32 -11.81
C LYS A 84 2.37 35.74 -11.24
N THR A 85 1.32 36.08 -10.50
CA THR A 85 1.08 37.47 -10.05
C THR A 85 1.68 37.79 -8.69
N LYS A 86 1.89 36.78 -7.82
CA LYS A 86 2.31 36.91 -6.41
C LYS A 86 1.49 37.91 -5.59
N SER A 87 0.23 38.14 -5.99
CA SER A 87 -0.66 39.10 -5.33
C SER A 87 -1.12 38.60 -3.95
N ILE A 88 -1.12 39.49 -2.96
CA ILE A 88 -1.57 39.19 -1.60
C ILE A 88 -3.07 38.86 -1.54
N ASN A 89 -3.87 39.47 -2.41
CA ASN A 89 -5.32 39.24 -2.47
C ASN A 89 -5.62 37.80 -2.91
N ILE A 90 -4.91 37.32 -3.94
CA ILE A 90 -5.06 35.94 -4.42
C ILE A 90 -4.56 34.94 -3.37
N LYS A 91 -3.50 35.29 -2.60
CA LYS A 91 -3.04 34.45 -1.48
C LYS A 91 -4.13 34.29 -0.41
N ASN A 92 -4.80 35.37 -0.04
CA ASN A 92 -5.87 35.34 0.97
C ASN A 92 -7.09 34.57 0.46
N LEU A 93 -7.50 34.80 -0.79
CA LEU A 93 -8.58 34.06 -1.43
C LEU A 93 -8.27 32.56 -1.50
N LEU A 94 -7.04 32.20 -1.90
CA LEU A 94 -6.60 30.81 -1.96
C LEU A 94 -6.64 30.13 -0.59
N LYS A 95 -6.27 30.85 0.48
CA LYS A 95 -6.39 30.33 1.85
C LYS A 95 -7.85 30.05 2.21
N GLN A 96 -8.74 31.01 1.96
CA GLN A 96 -10.18 30.87 2.24
C GLN A 96 -10.81 29.71 1.47
N GLU A 97 -10.54 29.61 0.16
CA GLU A 97 -11.09 28.55 -0.68
C GLU A 97 -10.54 27.17 -0.30
N ASN A 98 -9.27 27.07 0.08
CA ASN A 98 -8.71 25.81 0.61
C ASN A 98 -9.35 25.40 1.93
N ASP A 99 -9.56 26.35 2.85
CA ASP A 99 -10.19 26.06 4.14
C ASP A 99 -11.65 25.63 3.96
N LYS A 100 -12.39 26.29 3.06
CA LYS A 100 -13.76 25.92 2.67
C LYS A 100 -13.79 24.54 2.02
N TYR A 101 -12.90 24.28 1.06
CA TYR A 101 -12.78 22.99 0.39
C TYR A 101 -12.48 21.85 1.37
N LYS A 102 -11.58 22.04 2.32
CA LYS A 102 -11.30 21.02 3.36
C LYS A 102 -12.54 20.69 4.20
N LYS A 103 -13.34 21.69 4.56
CA LYS A 103 -14.59 21.48 5.32
C LYS A 103 -15.59 20.66 4.51
N GLU A 104 -15.85 21.06 3.27
CA GLU A 104 -16.76 20.35 2.37
C GLU A 104 -16.28 18.92 2.06
N LEU A 105 -14.96 18.72 1.90
CA LEU A 105 -14.37 17.41 1.69
C LEU A 105 -14.59 16.48 2.90
N ASN A 106 -14.40 16.98 4.11
CA ASN A 106 -14.63 16.23 5.34
C ASN A 106 -16.12 15.93 5.51
N GLN A 107 -17.00 16.89 5.22
CA GLN A 107 -18.44 16.71 5.28
C GLN A 107 -18.91 15.62 4.31
N ALA A 108 -18.53 15.70 3.03
CA ALA A 108 -18.90 14.69 2.02
C ALA A 108 -18.37 13.29 2.39
N LYS A 109 -17.15 13.21 2.93
CA LYS A 109 -16.60 11.95 3.42
C LYS A 109 -17.44 11.39 4.58
N THR A 110 -17.79 12.22 5.55
CA THR A 110 -18.62 11.84 6.71
C THR A 110 -20.00 11.37 6.27
N GLU A 111 -20.71 12.16 5.45
CA GLU A 111 -22.05 11.82 4.95
C GLU A 111 -22.06 10.50 4.20
N TYR A 112 -21.05 10.26 3.36
CA TYR A 112 -20.92 9.00 2.63
C TYR A 112 -20.78 7.79 3.57
N PHE A 113 -19.85 7.85 4.54
CA PHE A 113 -19.65 6.73 5.45
C PHE A 113 -20.80 6.57 6.44
N GLN A 114 -21.39 7.66 6.90
CA GLN A 114 -22.58 7.63 7.76
C GLN A 114 -23.75 6.96 7.04
N GLY A 115 -24.06 7.37 5.81
CA GLY A 115 -25.10 6.74 5.00
C GLY A 115 -24.82 5.24 4.74
N ARG A 116 -23.56 4.83 4.63
CA ARG A 116 -23.21 3.40 4.52
C ARG A 116 -23.44 2.62 5.81
N ILE A 117 -23.26 3.25 6.97
CA ILE A 117 -23.48 2.64 8.27
C ILE A 117 -25.00 2.53 8.53
N ASP A 118 -25.75 3.60 8.28
CA ASP A 118 -27.18 3.68 8.53
C ASP A 118 -27.98 2.69 7.66
N ASN A 119 -27.57 2.51 6.40
CA ASN A 119 -28.21 1.56 5.47
C ASN A 119 -27.68 0.13 5.60
N SER A 120 -26.84 -0.19 6.60
CA SER A 120 -26.26 -1.52 6.74
C SER A 120 -27.14 -2.46 7.57
N SER A 121 -27.23 -3.72 7.15
CA SER A 121 -27.93 -4.76 7.92
C SER A 121 -27.20 -5.12 9.22
N ASN A 122 -25.88 -4.92 9.27
CA ASN A 122 -25.06 -5.12 10.46
C ASN A 122 -24.07 -3.96 10.59
N VAL A 123 -24.40 -3.05 11.49
CA VAL A 123 -23.64 -1.83 11.78
C VAL A 123 -22.22 -2.14 12.22
N GLN A 124 -22.06 -3.03 13.22
CA GLN A 124 -20.76 -3.36 13.82
C GLN A 124 -19.80 -3.93 12.78
N LYS A 125 -20.25 -4.89 11.97
CA LYS A 125 -19.44 -5.51 10.90
C LYS A 125 -19.10 -4.50 9.81
N THR A 126 -20.00 -3.57 9.51
CA THR A 126 -19.78 -2.53 8.49
C THR A 126 -18.76 -1.50 8.96
N VAL A 127 -18.87 -1.03 10.21
CA VAL A 127 -17.88 -0.13 10.84
C VAL A 127 -16.51 -0.79 10.87
N TRP A 128 -16.40 -2.03 11.35
CA TRP A 128 -15.13 -2.76 11.36
C TRP A 128 -14.54 -2.95 9.95
N ARG A 129 -15.38 -3.19 8.94
CA ARG A 129 -14.94 -3.26 7.55
C ARG A 129 -14.40 -1.92 7.04
N ILE A 130 -15.06 -0.81 7.38
CA ILE A 130 -14.61 0.54 7.03
C ILE A 130 -13.25 0.81 7.67
N ILE A 131 -13.11 0.58 8.98
CA ILE A 131 -11.85 0.73 9.72
C ILE A 131 -10.74 -0.12 9.09
N ASN A 132 -10.99 -1.41 8.86
CA ASN A 132 -10.01 -2.31 8.25
C ASN A 132 -9.65 -1.90 6.81
N SER A 133 -10.57 -1.27 6.06
CA SER A 133 -10.26 -0.79 4.71
C SER A 133 -9.38 0.46 4.67
N GLU A 134 -9.47 1.30 5.71
CA GLU A 134 -8.73 2.55 5.83
C GLU A 134 -7.38 2.36 6.57
N VAL A 135 -7.38 1.60 7.66
CA VAL A 135 -6.25 1.41 8.59
C VAL A 135 -5.59 0.04 8.46
N GLY A 136 -6.31 -0.99 7.99
CA GLY A 136 -5.79 -2.35 7.93
C GLY A 136 -4.67 -2.51 6.91
N GLU A 137 -3.74 -3.44 7.20
CA GLU A 137 -2.65 -3.80 6.30
C GLU A 137 -3.21 -4.27 4.94
N LYS A 138 -2.86 -3.53 3.88
CA LYS A 138 -3.30 -3.81 2.50
C LYS A 138 -2.54 -4.94 1.83
N GLY A 139 -1.62 -5.57 2.55
CA GLY A 139 -1.15 -6.90 2.24
C GLY A 139 -1.52 -7.75 3.43
N LYS A 140 -2.37 -8.76 3.24
CA LYS A 140 -1.98 -10.00 3.90
C LYS A 140 -0.61 -10.29 3.30
N PRO A 141 0.50 -10.37 4.06
CA PRO A 141 1.61 -11.13 3.53
C PRO A 141 0.97 -12.44 3.09
N HIS A 142 1.22 -12.83 1.83
CA HIS A 142 1.09 -14.24 1.53
C HIS A 142 1.94 -14.88 2.64
N LEU A 143 1.29 -15.58 3.59
CA LEU A 143 2.03 -16.47 4.45
C LEU A 143 2.61 -17.44 3.44
N GLU A 144 3.87 -17.20 3.05
CA GLU A 144 4.64 -18.20 2.35
C GLU A 144 4.60 -19.43 3.24
N ASP A 145 4.42 -20.61 2.65
CA ASP A 145 4.35 -21.85 3.41
C ASP A 145 5.57 -21.91 4.32
N ILE A 146 5.34 -21.99 5.64
CA ILE A 146 6.42 -21.98 6.62
C ILE A 146 7.28 -23.21 6.35
N VAL A 147 8.54 -22.99 5.95
CA VAL A 147 9.50 -24.08 5.70
C VAL A 147 10.43 -24.19 6.89
N LEU A 148 10.40 -25.32 7.58
CA LEU A 148 11.34 -25.64 8.64
C LEU A 148 12.41 -26.60 8.10
N ASN A 149 13.67 -26.17 8.14
CA ASN A 149 14.80 -27.01 7.74
C ASN A 149 15.34 -27.74 8.97
N VAL A 150 15.12 -29.06 9.01
CA VAL A 150 15.68 -29.93 10.06
C VAL A 150 16.71 -30.84 9.40
N GLY A 151 18.00 -30.47 9.54
CA GLY A 151 19.10 -31.18 8.88
C GLY A 151 19.04 -31.08 7.36
N THR A 152 18.87 -32.21 6.67
CA THR A 152 18.76 -32.30 5.19
C THR A 152 17.31 -32.30 4.68
N HIS A 153 16.32 -32.23 5.57
CA HIS A 153 14.90 -32.33 5.20
C HIS A 153 14.19 -30.99 5.39
N ASN A 154 13.44 -30.59 4.37
CA ASN A 154 12.57 -29.41 4.42
C ASN A 154 11.16 -29.86 4.76
N ILE A 155 10.64 -29.34 5.87
CA ILE A 155 9.31 -29.68 6.38
C ILE A 155 8.38 -28.51 6.08
N LEU A 156 7.29 -28.81 5.39
CA LEU A 156 6.30 -27.83 4.94
C LEU A 156 4.95 -27.96 5.65
N ASP A 157 4.70 -29.09 6.32
CA ASP A 157 3.44 -29.35 7.01
C ASP A 157 3.37 -28.54 8.33
N PRO A 158 2.45 -27.56 8.45
CA PRO A 158 2.34 -26.71 9.64
C PRO A 158 2.08 -27.49 10.92
N LYS A 159 1.40 -28.63 10.84
CA LYS A 159 1.11 -29.48 12.01
C LYS A 159 2.38 -30.16 12.49
N LEU A 160 3.18 -30.70 11.57
CA LEU A 160 4.45 -31.34 11.89
C LEU A 160 5.46 -30.32 12.45
N ILE A 161 5.50 -29.10 11.87
CA ILE A 161 6.32 -27.98 12.36
C ILE A 161 5.94 -27.63 13.80
N SER A 162 4.64 -27.51 14.08
CA SER A 162 4.14 -27.18 15.42
C SER A 162 4.50 -28.25 16.44
N ASN A 163 4.39 -29.52 16.06
CA ASN A 163 4.82 -30.64 16.92
C ASN A 163 6.33 -30.62 17.16
N LEU A 164 7.15 -30.38 16.14
CA LEU A 164 8.60 -30.24 16.28
C LEU A 164 9.01 -29.13 17.24
N PHE A 165 8.37 -27.96 17.14
CA PHE A 165 8.61 -26.88 18.09
C PHE A 165 8.20 -27.27 19.51
N ASN A 166 7.02 -27.88 19.66
CA ASN A 166 6.54 -28.32 20.95
C ASN A 166 7.47 -29.36 21.58
N ASP A 167 7.89 -30.37 20.82
CA ASP A 167 8.82 -31.40 21.27
C ASP A 167 10.18 -30.79 21.61
N TYR A 168 10.69 -29.85 20.81
CA TYR A 168 11.93 -29.15 21.13
C TYR A 168 11.82 -28.40 22.46
N PHE A 169 10.82 -27.54 22.64
CA PHE A 169 10.73 -26.72 23.86
C PHE A 169 10.39 -27.53 25.12
N VAL A 170 9.67 -28.64 25.00
CA VAL A 170 9.42 -29.55 26.12
C VAL A 170 10.71 -30.26 26.53
N ASN A 171 11.50 -30.73 25.55
CA ASN A 171 12.68 -31.56 25.82
C ASN A 171 13.96 -30.75 26.06
N VAL A 172 14.06 -29.51 25.57
CA VAL A 172 15.25 -28.66 25.78
C VAL A 172 15.49 -28.36 27.27
N VAL A 173 14.43 -28.36 28.07
CA VAL A 173 14.51 -28.18 29.53
C VAL A 173 15.06 -29.44 30.22
N ALA A 174 14.82 -30.62 29.66
CA ALA A 174 15.37 -31.88 30.17
C ALA A 174 16.87 -32.04 29.85
N ASP A 175 17.31 -31.51 28.70
CA ASP A 175 18.72 -31.50 28.28
C ASP A 175 19.52 -30.35 28.92
N MET A 176 18.85 -29.32 29.46
CA MET A 176 19.48 -28.35 30.35
C MET A 176 19.78 -29.03 31.68
N ASN A 177 21.01 -29.52 31.84
CA ASN A 177 21.55 -29.96 33.13
C ASN A 177 21.42 -28.80 34.16
N VAL A 178 20.33 -28.80 34.94
CA VAL A 178 20.02 -27.75 35.95
C VAL A 178 21.07 -27.68 37.09
N ASN A 179 22.10 -28.52 37.05
CA ASN A 179 23.19 -28.55 38.02
C ASN A 179 24.46 -27.81 37.56
N ASP A 180 24.51 -27.24 36.35
CA ASP A 180 25.59 -26.36 35.93
C ASP A 180 25.12 -24.89 35.92
N THR A 181 25.10 -24.28 37.10
CA THR A 181 24.77 -22.85 37.28
C THR A 181 25.85 -21.89 36.72
N GLY A 182 26.75 -22.36 35.85
CA GLY A 182 27.84 -21.56 35.29
C GLY A 182 27.45 -20.68 34.10
N HIS A 183 26.39 -21.00 33.36
CA HIS A 183 26.14 -20.33 32.06
C HIS A 183 24.66 -20.05 31.76
N ILE A 184 23.92 -19.49 32.73
CA ILE A 184 22.79 -18.63 32.36
C ILE A 184 23.40 -17.33 31.84
N VAL A 185 23.67 -17.25 30.54
CA VAL A 185 23.83 -15.96 29.87
C VAL A 185 22.45 -15.32 29.94
N ASN A 186 22.23 -14.53 31.00
CA ASN A 186 21.23 -13.48 30.96
C ASN A 186 21.64 -12.58 29.79
N VAL A 187 21.07 -12.81 28.62
CA VAL A 187 21.01 -11.79 27.58
C VAL A 187 20.05 -10.74 28.12
N ILE A 188 20.59 -9.90 29.02
CA ILE A 188 20.08 -8.56 29.23
C ILE A 188 20.36 -7.89 27.88
N PRO A 189 19.34 -7.54 27.07
CA PRO A 189 19.61 -6.63 25.98
C PRO A 189 20.16 -5.36 26.64
N ASP A 190 21.30 -4.86 26.16
CA ASP A 190 21.92 -3.60 26.59
C ASP A 190 20.91 -2.44 26.43
N ILE A 191 19.98 -2.34 27.36
CA ILE A 191 19.23 -1.14 27.64
C ILE A 191 20.12 -0.42 28.63
N VAL A 192 20.92 0.50 28.11
CA VAL A 192 21.63 1.49 28.90
C VAL A 192 20.61 2.14 29.84
N HIS A 193 20.56 1.67 31.08
CA HIS A 193 19.84 2.29 32.16
C HIS A 193 20.60 3.58 32.48
N ASN A 194 20.11 4.67 31.91
CA ASN A 194 20.42 5.98 32.45
C ASN A 194 19.61 6.08 33.76
N ASP A 195 20.25 5.81 34.89
CA ASP A 195 19.68 5.72 36.26
C ASP A 195 18.99 7.01 36.78
N ASN A 196 18.73 7.98 35.90
CA ASN A 196 18.09 9.25 36.24
C ASN A 196 16.68 9.44 35.66
N LEU A 197 16.06 8.41 35.07
CA LEU A 197 14.66 8.45 34.65
C LEU A 197 13.85 7.44 35.44
N VAL A 198 13.30 7.87 36.57
CA VAL A 198 12.16 7.21 37.20
C VAL A 198 10.99 7.28 36.20
N ILE A 199 10.87 6.27 35.33
CA ILE A 199 9.72 6.10 34.47
C ILE A 199 8.56 5.66 35.38
N GLN A 200 7.82 6.63 35.87
CA GLN A 200 6.51 6.39 36.45
C GLN A 200 5.65 5.68 35.40
N PRO A 201 5.02 4.54 35.71
CA PRO A 201 4.12 3.89 34.78
C PRO A 201 3.00 4.87 34.42
N LYS A 202 3.00 5.34 33.16
CA LYS A 202 2.01 6.30 32.63
C LYS A 202 0.61 5.68 32.48
N PHE A 203 0.51 4.39 32.77
CA PHE A 203 -0.70 3.58 32.64
C PHE A 203 -0.96 2.88 33.97
N SER A 204 -2.02 3.30 34.65
CA SER A 204 -2.53 2.67 35.86
C SER A 204 -3.99 2.34 35.62
N LEU A 205 -4.31 1.05 35.68
CA LEU A 205 -5.68 0.57 35.64
C LEU A 205 -6.17 0.43 37.07
N ARG A 206 -7.36 0.97 37.33
CA ARG A 206 -8.05 0.71 38.60
C ARG A 206 -8.65 -0.69 38.53
N PRO A 207 -8.65 -1.45 39.65
CA PRO A 207 -9.41 -2.68 39.74
C PRO A 207 -10.87 -2.39 39.38
N ILE A 208 -11.42 -3.19 38.47
CA ILE A 208 -12.82 -3.07 38.06
C ILE A 208 -13.72 -3.68 39.12
N GLU A 209 -14.82 -3.01 39.46
CA GLU A 209 -15.80 -3.54 40.42
C GLU A 209 -16.85 -4.40 39.70
N ASP A 210 -17.35 -5.44 40.37
CA ASP A 210 -18.34 -6.36 39.81
C ASP A 210 -19.59 -5.63 39.26
N ARG A 211 -20.00 -4.55 39.94
CA ARG A 211 -21.12 -3.68 39.53
C ARG A 211 -20.87 -2.96 38.21
N GLU A 212 -19.62 -2.63 37.91
CA GLU A 212 -19.26 -2.01 36.63
C GLU A 212 -19.34 -3.01 35.49
N VAL A 213 -18.94 -4.26 35.76
CA VAL A 213 -19.06 -5.36 34.79
C VAL A 213 -20.53 -5.68 34.48
N GLU A 214 -21.39 -5.76 35.49
CA GLU A 214 -22.84 -5.98 35.30
C GLU A 214 -23.50 -4.88 34.45
N LYS A 215 -23.15 -3.60 34.70
CA LYS A 215 -23.65 -2.48 33.89
C LYS A 215 -23.25 -2.59 32.41
N VAL A 216 -22.00 -2.98 32.15
CA VAL A 216 -21.52 -3.17 30.76
C VAL A 216 -22.27 -4.32 30.10
N ILE A 217 -22.49 -5.42 30.82
CA ILE A 217 -23.25 -6.58 30.31
C ILE A 217 -24.71 -6.19 30.00
N ASP A 218 -25.35 -5.39 30.85
CA ASP A 218 -26.72 -4.93 30.61
C ASP A 218 -26.83 -3.95 29.42
N LEU A 219 -25.82 -3.10 29.21
CA LEU A 219 -25.73 -2.23 28.03
C LEU A 219 -25.55 -3.01 26.71
N LEU A 220 -25.03 -4.23 26.78
CA LEU A 220 -24.81 -5.10 25.63
C LEU A 220 -26.03 -5.96 25.26
N LYS A 221 -27.09 -5.95 26.08
CA LYS A 221 -28.34 -6.64 25.74
C LYS A 221 -29.02 -5.89 24.59
N ASN A 222 -29.13 -6.55 23.44
CA ASN A 222 -29.90 -6.04 22.30
C ASN A 222 -31.35 -5.82 22.72
N LYS A 223 -31.92 -4.68 22.35
CA LYS A 223 -33.36 -4.43 22.44
C LYS A 223 -34.06 -5.44 21.52
N ASN A 224 -34.78 -6.40 22.11
CA ASN A 224 -35.79 -7.18 21.40
C ASN A 224 -36.95 -6.28 21.00
#